data_AF-A0A3D1AS83-F1
#
_entry.id   AF-A0A3D1AS83-F1
#
_cell.length_a   1.000
_cell.length_b   1.000
_cell.length_c   1.000
_cell.angle_alpha   90.00
_cell.angle_beta   90.00
_cell.angle_gamma   90.00
#
_symmetry.space_group_name_H-M   'P 1'
#
loop_
_entity.id
_entity.type
_entity.pdbx_description
1 polymer ?
#
loop_
_entity_poly.entity_id
_entity_poly.type
_entity_poly.pdbx_seq_one_letter_code
_entity_poly.pdbx_strand_id
1 'polypeptide(L)'
;IAKIPSYDVDPIGPLNTMFDQLGGLGRIVRNKTVTIKLNLTGSPGLRFQGLPLGLTHYTHPRLVAATAYLMGQAGATRIRFVESAWASGGPLEEYLLDSGWNVRSLVKMAPHVEFENTNNLGRGKSYARFKVPGQAYMFAGYDLNR
;
A
#
# COMPACT_ATOMS: atom_id res chain seq x y z
N ILE A 1 22.14 2.27 -12.25
CA ILE A 1 20.83 2.26 -11.57
C ILE A 1 21.08 1.97 -10.09
N ALA A 2 20.50 2.76 -9.19
CA ALA A 2 20.65 2.57 -7.75
C ALA A 2 19.98 1.26 -7.30
N LYS A 3 20.50 0.65 -6.22
CA LYS A 3 20.01 -0.64 -5.71
C LYS A 3 20.09 -0.68 -4.20
N ILE A 4 19.19 -1.45 -3.59
CA ILE A 4 19.19 -1.76 -2.16
C ILE A 4 19.57 -3.25 -2.04
N PRO A 5 20.71 -3.59 -1.41
CA PRO A 5 21.24 -4.96 -1.44
C PRO A 5 20.49 -5.93 -0.52
N SER A 6 19.84 -5.44 0.54
CA SER A 6 19.06 -6.25 1.48
C SER A 6 18.06 -5.38 2.24
N TYR A 7 17.17 -6.01 3.02
CA TYR A 7 16.24 -5.30 3.90
C TYR A 7 16.86 -4.85 5.24
N ASP A 8 18.12 -5.21 5.51
CA ASP A 8 18.81 -4.90 6.76
C ASP A 8 19.44 -3.50 6.76
N VAL A 9 19.63 -2.91 5.58
CA VAL A 9 20.15 -1.55 5.43
C VAL A 9 19.03 -0.52 5.47
N ASP A 10 19.36 0.75 5.73
CA ASP A 10 18.41 1.85 5.58
C ASP A 10 18.11 2.07 4.08
N PRO A 11 16.86 1.85 3.62
CA PRO A 11 16.53 2.00 2.21
C PRO A 11 16.31 3.46 1.78
N ILE A 12 16.16 4.44 2.70
CA ILE A 12 15.64 5.78 2.36
C ILE A 12 16.50 6.48 1.29
N GLY A 13 17.81 6.59 1.52
CA GLY A 13 18.72 7.28 0.58
C GLY A 13 18.80 6.63 -0.80
N PRO A 14 19.10 5.31 -0.89
CA PRO A 14 19.10 4.60 -2.16
C PRO A 14 17.74 4.61 -2.86
N LEU A 15 16.63 4.45 -2.13
CA LEU A 15 15.28 4.49 -2.69
C LEU A 15 14.93 5.87 -3.26
N ASN A 16 15.33 6.95 -2.60
CA ASN A 16 15.17 8.30 -3.15
C ASN A 16 15.92 8.46 -4.48
N THR A 17 17.16 7.96 -4.53
CA THR A 17 17.96 7.96 -5.77
C THR A 17 17.28 7.16 -6.87
N MET A 18 16.68 6.00 -6.55
CA MET A 18 15.92 5.19 -7.51
C MET A 18 14.70 5.95 -8.04
N PHE A 19 13.95 6.66 -7.18
CA PHE A 19 12.84 7.49 -7.63
C PHE A 19 13.31 8.62 -8.55
N ASP A 20 14.39 9.32 -8.20
CA ASP A 20 14.96 10.41 -9.01
C ASP A 20 15.40 9.92 -10.39
N GLN A 21 15.96 8.69 -10.47
CA GLN A 21 16.29 8.04 -11.74
C GLN A 21 15.07 7.76 -12.63
N LEU A 22 13.88 7.59 -12.04
CA LEU A 22 12.59 7.47 -12.74
C LEU A 22 11.91 8.83 -12.94
N GLY A 23 12.66 9.92 -12.76
CA GLY A 23 12.23 11.29 -12.83
C GLY A 23 12.09 11.94 -11.46
N GLY A 24 11.62 11.23 -10.43
CA GLY A 24 11.38 11.74 -9.07
C GLY A 24 9.91 11.78 -8.64
N LEU A 25 9.66 11.76 -7.33
CA LEU A 25 8.31 11.63 -6.76
C LEU A 25 7.46 12.91 -6.86
N GLY A 26 8.07 14.09 -6.71
CA GLY A 26 7.32 15.34 -6.57
C GLY A 26 6.33 15.61 -7.71
N ARG A 27 6.68 15.23 -8.95
CA ARG A 27 5.81 15.44 -10.12
C ARG A 27 4.51 14.62 -10.09
N ILE A 28 4.48 13.51 -9.35
CA ILE A 28 3.32 12.61 -9.28
C ILE A 28 2.55 12.72 -7.96
N VAL A 29 3.19 13.10 -6.85
CA VAL A 29 2.54 13.07 -5.52
C VAL A 29 2.27 14.46 -4.91
N ARG A 30 2.96 15.52 -5.35
CA ARG A 30 2.87 16.82 -4.69
C ARG A 30 1.44 17.35 -4.66
N ASN A 31 0.99 17.78 -3.48
CA ASN A 31 -0.34 18.31 -3.19
C ASN A 31 -1.49 17.33 -3.50
N LYS A 32 -1.22 16.01 -3.53
CA LYS A 32 -2.22 14.99 -3.86
C LYS A 32 -2.42 13.99 -2.72
N THR A 33 -3.62 13.41 -2.70
CA THR A 33 -3.83 12.10 -2.07
C THR A 33 -3.28 11.04 -3.01
N VAL A 34 -2.53 10.09 -2.45
CA VAL A 34 -1.99 8.94 -3.17
C VAL A 34 -2.56 7.66 -2.56
N THR A 35 -3.09 6.78 -3.40
CA THR A 35 -3.54 5.44 -3.00
C THR A 35 -2.59 4.41 -3.61
N ILE A 36 -2.05 3.51 -2.78
CA ILE A 36 -1.02 2.54 -3.16
C ILE A 36 -1.48 1.15 -2.75
N LYS A 37 -1.60 0.27 -3.74
CA LYS A 37 -1.91 -1.14 -3.52
C LYS A 37 -0.66 -1.86 -3.02
N LEU A 38 -0.76 -2.50 -1.86
CA LEU A 38 0.25 -3.44 -1.37
C LEU A 38 0.07 -4.78 -2.08
N ASN A 39 1.10 -5.64 -2.02
CA ASN A 39 0.96 -7.05 -2.38
C ASN A 39 1.13 -7.90 -1.12
N LEU A 40 0.03 -8.49 -0.62
CA LEU A 40 -0.02 -9.27 0.62
C LEU A 40 -0.72 -10.63 0.41
N THR A 41 -0.23 -11.42 -0.55
CA THR A 41 -0.90 -12.65 -1.02
C THR A 41 -0.94 -13.79 0.01
N GLY A 42 -2.14 -14.25 0.35
CA GLY A 42 -2.37 -15.40 1.25
C GLY A 42 -2.41 -15.00 2.73
N SER A 43 -2.82 -15.92 3.60
CA SER A 43 -3.06 -15.67 5.03
C SER A 43 -1.87 -15.00 5.75
N PRO A 44 -2.09 -14.00 6.62
CA PRO A 44 -1.03 -13.16 7.20
C PRO A 44 -0.13 -13.92 8.19
N GLY A 45 -0.65 -14.98 8.82
CA GLY A 45 0.10 -15.81 9.77
C GLY A 45 1.01 -16.84 9.12
N LEU A 46 0.97 -17.00 7.79
CA LEU A 46 1.77 -18.02 7.12
C LEU A 46 3.28 -17.76 7.26
N ARG A 47 4.03 -18.84 7.08
CA ARG A 47 5.49 -18.82 6.96
C ARG A 47 5.86 -19.62 5.73
N PHE A 48 6.86 -19.17 5.00
CA PHE A 48 7.42 -19.92 3.89
C PHE A 48 8.84 -20.33 4.25
N GLN A 49 9.07 -21.64 4.38
CA GLN A 49 10.33 -22.21 4.87
C GLN A 49 10.81 -21.59 6.20
N GLY A 50 9.86 -21.34 7.11
CA GLY A 50 10.13 -20.71 8.41
C GLY A 50 10.28 -19.19 8.38
N LEU A 51 10.31 -18.56 7.20
CA LEU A 51 10.44 -17.10 7.07
C LEU A 51 9.09 -16.38 7.14
N PRO A 52 9.03 -15.19 7.75
CA PRO A 52 7.87 -14.30 7.68
C PRO A 52 7.63 -13.85 6.24
N LEU A 53 6.36 -13.61 5.89
CA LEU A 53 5.97 -13.34 4.50
C LEU A 53 6.58 -12.06 3.93
N GLY A 54 6.88 -11.08 4.79
CA GLY A 54 7.59 -9.84 4.41
C GLY A 54 8.97 -10.09 3.81
N LEU A 55 9.61 -11.22 4.14
CA LEU A 55 10.91 -11.63 3.60
C LEU A 55 10.79 -12.56 2.38
N THR A 56 9.57 -12.88 1.94
CA THR A 56 9.34 -13.83 0.85
C THR A 56 8.57 -13.17 -0.29
N HIS A 57 7.26 -12.99 -0.15
CA HIS A 57 6.38 -12.57 -1.25
C HIS A 57 5.44 -11.42 -0.89
N TYR A 58 5.38 -11.01 0.38
CA TYR A 58 4.74 -9.75 0.74
C TYR A 58 5.66 -8.58 0.35
N THR A 59 5.04 -7.43 0.06
CA THR A 59 5.79 -6.17 0.03
C THR A 59 6.45 -5.95 1.38
N HIS A 60 7.76 -5.71 1.43
CA HIS A 60 8.47 -5.61 2.71
C HIS A 60 8.05 -4.36 3.52
N PRO A 61 7.77 -4.46 4.84
CA PRO A 61 7.28 -3.33 5.63
C PRO A 61 8.23 -2.12 5.66
N ARG A 62 9.55 -2.34 5.68
CA ARG A 62 10.54 -1.25 5.59
C ARG A 62 10.49 -0.50 4.26
N LEU A 63 10.18 -1.20 3.16
CA LEU A 63 10.03 -0.57 1.86
C LEU A 63 8.77 0.31 1.82
N VAL A 64 7.68 -0.17 2.41
CA VAL A 64 6.43 0.60 2.59
C VAL A 64 6.70 1.85 3.43
N ALA A 65 7.40 1.71 4.56
CA ALA A 65 7.75 2.80 5.46
C ALA A 65 8.55 3.90 4.74
N ALA A 66 9.64 3.50 4.06
CA ALA A 66 10.51 4.43 3.35
C ALA A 66 9.80 5.11 2.18
N THR A 67 8.94 4.38 1.46
CA THR A 67 8.11 4.95 0.39
C THR A 67 7.15 6.00 0.94
N ALA A 68 6.48 5.71 2.06
CA ALA A 68 5.58 6.66 2.70
C ALA A 68 6.31 7.93 3.14
N TYR A 69 7.47 7.77 3.77
CA TYR A 69 8.32 8.88 4.19
C TYR A 69 8.73 9.76 3.01
N LEU A 70 9.28 9.17 1.95
CA LEU A 70 9.73 9.91 0.77
C LEU A 70 8.59 10.60 0.02
N MET A 71 7.41 9.97 -0.07
CA MET A 71 6.23 10.62 -0.65
C MET A 71 5.71 11.78 0.20
N GLY A 72 5.77 11.65 1.54
CA GLY A 72 5.49 12.74 2.46
C GLY A 72 6.45 13.92 2.25
N GLN A 73 7.75 13.66 2.17
CA GLN A 73 8.76 14.68 1.87
C GLN A 73 8.55 15.31 0.48
N ALA A 74 8.09 14.53 -0.50
CA ALA A 74 7.76 15.01 -1.84
C ALA A 74 6.41 15.77 -1.92
N GLY A 75 5.71 15.94 -0.80
CA GLY A 75 4.52 16.78 -0.69
C GLY A 75 3.20 16.07 -0.90
N ALA A 76 3.14 14.73 -0.75
CA ALA A 76 1.86 14.03 -0.66
C ALA A 76 1.07 14.54 0.56
N THR A 77 -0.20 14.89 0.37
CA THR A 77 -1.06 15.39 1.46
C THR A 77 -1.71 14.24 2.24
N ARG A 78 -1.85 13.08 1.61
CA ARG A 78 -2.36 11.85 2.21
C ARG A 78 -1.85 10.64 1.45
N ILE A 79 -1.50 9.57 2.17
CA ILE A 79 -1.03 8.31 1.61
C ILE A 79 -1.91 7.20 2.17
N ARG A 80 -2.67 6.52 1.29
CA ARG A 80 -3.51 5.38 1.64
C ARG A 80 -2.90 4.10 1.09
N PHE A 81 -2.50 3.19 1.96
CA PHE A 81 -2.15 1.83 1.56
C PHE A 81 -3.40 0.96 1.54
N VAL A 82 -3.57 0.20 0.45
CA VAL A 82 -4.77 -0.62 0.26
C VAL A 82 -4.42 -2.06 -0.05
N GLU A 83 -5.25 -2.98 0.41
CA GLU A 83 -5.15 -4.40 0.09
C GLU A 83 -6.53 -5.06 0.17
N SER A 84 -6.76 -6.07 -0.67
CA SER A 84 -7.88 -7.02 -0.61
C SER A 84 -7.45 -8.18 0.29
N ALA A 85 -7.52 -7.97 1.60
CA ALA A 85 -6.91 -8.86 2.59
C ALA A 85 -7.38 -10.32 2.43
N TRP A 86 -6.48 -11.30 2.49
CA TRP A 86 -6.88 -12.69 2.28
C TRP A 86 -7.93 -13.13 3.30
N ALA A 87 -9.09 -13.58 2.81
CA ALA A 87 -10.20 -14.10 3.60
C ALA A 87 -10.63 -13.22 4.81
N SER A 88 -10.45 -11.90 4.72
CA SER A 88 -10.77 -10.98 5.82
C SER A 88 -11.62 -9.79 5.36
N GLY A 89 -12.70 -9.52 6.10
CA GLY A 89 -13.45 -8.27 6.03
C GLY A 89 -13.07 -7.27 7.14
N GLY A 90 -12.09 -7.60 7.99
CA GLY A 90 -11.65 -6.73 9.08
C GLY A 90 -10.82 -5.53 8.60
N PRO A 91 -10.43 -4.63 9.52
CA PRO A 91 -9.48 -3.56 9.25
C PRO A 91 -8.17 -4.09 8.67
N LEU A 92 -7.59 -3.37 7.70
CA LEU A 92 -6.30 -3.79 7.12
C LEU A 92 -5.18 -3.71 8.16
N GLU A 93 -5.27 -2.79 9.11
CA GLU A 93 -4.33 -2.64 10.21
C GLU A 93 -4.18 -3.92 11.04
N GLU A 94 -5.28 -4.61 11.35
CA GLU A 94 -5.26 -5.88 12.08
C GLU A 94 -4.55 -6.97 11.27
N TYR A 95 -4.86 -7.06 9.98
CA TYR A 95 -4.22 -8.01 9.07
C TYR A 95 -2.70 -7.77 8.97
N LEU A 96 -2.27 -6.51 8.96
CA LEU A 96 -0.85 -6.15 8.97
C LEU A 96 -0.18 -6.53 10.30
N LEU A 97 -0.85 -6.31 11.44
CA LEU A 97 -0.36 -6.73 12.75
C LEU A 97 -0.17 -8.25 12.82
N ASP A 98 -1.14 -9.03 12.31
CA ASP A 98 -1.06 -10.49 12.24
C ASP A 98 0.12 -10.98 11.38
N SER A 99 0.50 -10.20 10.36
CA SER A 99 1.68 -10.45 9.53
C SER A 99 3.01 -10.01 10.18
N GLY A 100 2.96 -9.51 11.42
CA GLY A 100 4.12 -9.08 12.19
C GLY A 100 4.59 -7.66 11.90
N TRP A 101 3.77 -6.82 11.25
CA TRP A 101 4.15 -5.45 10.93
C TRP A 101 3.94 -4.50 12.12
N ASN A 102 4.82 -3.53 12.28
CA ASN A 102 4.62 -2.44 13.23
C ASN A 102 3.81 -1.31 12.59
N VAL A 103 2.48 -1.46 12.59
CA VAL A 103 1.54 -0.49 12.00
C VAL A 103 1.68 0.90 12.64
N ARG A 104 1.90 0.97 13.96
CA ARG A 104 2.07 2.25 14.67
C ARG A 104 3.26 3.06 14.14
N SER A 105 4.37 2.39 13.82
CA SER A 105 5.53 3.04 13.22
C SER A 105 5.23 3.52 11.80
N LEU A 106 4.48 2.75 11.01
CA LEU A 106 4.13 3.12 9.63
C LEU A 106 3.23 4.37 9.56
N VAL A 107 2.25 4.48 10.46
CA VAL A 107 1.35 5.66 10.50
C VAL A 107 2.14 6.96 10.71
N LYS A 108 3.30 6.90 11.38
CA LYS A 108 4.14 8.06 11.69
C LYS A 108 5.12 8.45 10.57
N MET A 109 5.17 7.72 9.46
CA MET A 109 6.15 7.98 8.40
C MET A 109 5.85 9.25 7.60
N ALA A 110 4.59 9.69 7.57
CA ALA A 110 4.17 10.94 6.94
C ALA A 110 2.95 11.51 7.69
N PRO A 111 2.58 12.78 7.49
CA PRO A 111 1.50 13.42 8.27
C PRO A 111 0.16 12.69 8.25
N HIS A 112 -0.19 12.04 7.13
CA HIS A 112 -1.47 11.35 6.95
C HIS A 112 -1.31 10.02 6.21
N VAL A 113 -0.88 8.98 6.92
CA VAL A 113 -0.84 7.60 6.42
C VAL A 113 -2.04 6.82 6.94
N GLU A 114 -2.76 6.14 6.06
CA GLU A 114 -3.89 5.27 6.41
C GLU A 114 -3.86 3.95 5.65
N PHE A 115 -4.61 2.98 6.17
CA PHE A 115 -4.74 1.64 5.61
C PHE A 115 -6.21 1.35 5.33
N GLU A 116 -6.50 0.67 4.23
CA GLU A 116 -7.87 0.32 3.87
C GLU A 116 -7.96 -1.07 3.24
N ASN A 117 -8.84 -1.89 3.80
CA ASN A 117 -9.17 -3.19 3.23
C ASN A 117 -10.20 -2.99 2.11
N THR A 118 -9.87 -3.42 0.89
CA THR A 118 -10.71 -3.23 -0.29
C THR A 118 -11.73 -4.35 -0.50
N ASN A 119 -11.81 -5.33 0.40
CA ASN A 119 -12.84 -6.36 0.35
C ASN A 119 -14.24 -5.83 0.72
N ASN A 120 -14.32 -4.63 1.30
CA ASN A 120 -15.57 -4.00 1.71
C ASN A 120 -15.50 -2.47 1.56
N LEU A 121 -16.47 -1.76 2.17
CA LEU A 121 -16.57 -0.30 2.13
C LEU A 121 -15.38 0.41 2.80
N GLY A 122 -14.58 -0.29 3.61
CA GLY A 122 -13.50 0.30 4.37
C GLY A 122 -14.04 1.45 5.23
N ARG A 123 -13.47 2.65 5.05
CA ARG A 123 -13.91 3.88 5.74
C ARG A 123 -15.00 4.64 4.98
N GLY A 124 -15.40 4.16 3.80
CA GLY A 124 -16.43 4.75 2.96
C GLY A 124 -17.85 4.57 3.53
N LYS A 125 -18.78 5.41 3.06
CA LYS A 125 -20.22 5.31 3.42
C LYS A 125 -21.06 4.65 2.35
N SER A 126 -20.57 4.61 1.12
CA SER A 126 -21.25 4.04 -0.04
C SER A 126 -20.24 3.76 -1.15
N TYR A 127 -20.62 2.85 -2.05
CA TYR A 127 -19.88 2.62 -3.28
C TYR A 127 -20.24 3.66 -4.36
N ALA A 128 -19.35 3.82 -5.33
CA ALA A 128 -19.66 4.48 -6.60
C ALA A 128 -20.00 3.41 -7.64
N ARG A 129 -21.18 3.51 -8.24
CA ARG A 129 -21.59 2.65 -9.36
C ARG A 129 -21.04 3.20 -10.66
N PHE A 130 -20.21 2.41 -11.33
CA PHE A 130 -19.71 2.67 -12.67
C PHE A 130 -20.47 1.82 -13.67
N LYS A 131 -21.14 2.44 -14.62
CA LYS A 131 -21.77 1.72 -15.74
C LYS A 131 -20.70 1.27 -16.72
N VAL A 132 -20.84 0.07 -17.28
CA VAL A 132 -19.96 -0.41 -18.35
C VAL A 132 -20.13 0.50 -19.57
N PRO A 133 -19.05 1.09 -20.12
CA PRO A 133 -19.15 1.88 -21.34
C PRO A 133 -19.55 1.01 -22.54
N GLY A 134 -20.42 1.53 -23.41
CA GLY A 134 -20.87 0.81 -24.60
C GLY A 134 -21.84 -0.33 -24.28
N GLN A 135 -21.62 -1.51 -24.87
CA GLN A 135 -22.47 -2.68 -24.69
C GLN A 135 -21.94 -3.58 -23.57
N ALA A 136 -22.75 -3.76 -22.52
CA ALA A 136 -22.44 -4.70 -21.45
C ALA A 136 -22.71 -6.15 -21.90
N TYR A 137 -21.71 -7.03 -21.72
CA TYR A 137 -21.85 -8.46 -22.07
C TYR A 137 -22.40 -9.33 -20.92
N MET A 138 -22.25 -8.88 -19.66
CA MET A 138 -22.63 -9.68 -18.48
C MET A 138 -23.33 -8.84 -17.42
N PHE A 139 -22.65 -7.80 -16.92
CA PHE A 139 -23.22 -6.87 -15.93
C PHE A 139 -23.24 -5.45 -16.48
N ALA A 140 -24.33 -4.71 -16.23
CA ALA A 140 -24.49 -3.33 -16.70
C ALA A 140 -23.56 -2.31 -16.00
N GLY A 141 -22.92 -2.71 -14.91
CA GLY A 141 -22.00 -1.87 -14.15
C GLY A 141 -21.37 -2.62 -12.98
N TYR A 142 -20.42 -1.97 -12.33
CA TYR A 142 -19.70 -2.47 -11.15
C TYR A 142 -19.64 -1.39 -10.08
N ASP A 143 -19.53 -1.81 -8.83
CA ASP A 143 -19.39 -0.91 -7.68
C ASP A 143 -17.92 -0.83 -7.28
N LEU A 144 -17.43 0.39 -7.12
CA LEU A 144 -16.07 0.69 -6.66
C LEU A 144 -16.11 1.43 -5.34
N ASN A 145 -15.10 1.20 -4.51
CA ASN A 145 -14.85 2.04 -3.33
C ASN A 145 -14.53 3.49 -3.78
N ARG A 146 -14.90 4.47 -2.95
CA ARG A 146 -14.83 5.90 -3.28
C ARG A 146 -13.53 6.57 -2.81
#